data_AF-A0A1N6SE82-F1
#
_entry.id   AF-A0A1N6SE82-F1
#
_cell.length_a   1.000
_cell.length_b   1.000
_cell.length_c   1.000
_cell.angle_alpha   90.00
_cell.angle_beta   90.00
_cell.angle_gamma   90.00
#
_symmetry.space_group_name_H-M   'P 1'
#
loop_
_entity.id
_entity.type
_entity.pdbx_description
1 polymer ?
#
loop_
_entity_poly.entity_id
_entity_poly.type
_entity_poly.pdbx_seq_one_letter_code
_entity_poly.pdbx_strand_id
1 'polypeptide(L)' 'MAILTRKRLQEIEDYYYWTGYKSWHPFPKELKVKLLDVYGKEPSPYSWTDQDIDEGSRKMITDYFDTKPT' A
#
# COMPACT_ATOMS: atom_id res chain seq x y z
N MET A 1 -12.12 8.17 -9.19
CA MET A 1 -11.91 6.75 -9.53
C MET A 1 -10.43 6.53 -9.60
N ALA A 2 -9.92 5.67 -8.73
CA ALA A 2 -8.49 5.48 -8.56
C ALA A 2 -8.17 3.99 -8.48
N ILE A 3 -6.97 3.62 -8.92
CA ILE A 3 -6.38 2.32 -8.66
C ILE A 3 -4.94 2.52 -8.19
N LEU A 4 -4.44 1.54 -7.45
CA LEU A 4 -3.05 1.51 -7.05
C LEU A 4 -2.19 1.01 -8.20
N THR A 5 -1.49 1.93 -8.86
CA THR A 5 -0.50 1.57 -9.88
C THR A 5 0.85 1.24 -9.23
N ARG A 6 1.75 0.59 -9.98
CA ARG A 6 3.13 0.36 -9.54
C ARG A 6 3.87 1.66 -9.21
N LYS A 7 3.59 2.74 -9.96
CA LYS A 7 4.16 4.06 -9.71
C LYS A 7 3.69 4.62 -8.36
N ARG A 8 2.38 4.60 -8.11
CA ARG A 8 1.81 5.07 -6.83
C ARG A 8 2.27 4.21 -5.65
N LEU A 9 2.45 2.90 -5.85
CA LEU A 9 3.05 2.03 -4.82
C LEU A 9 4.47 2.46 -4.48
N GLN A 10 5.30 2.80 -5.47
CA GLN A 10 6.65 3.34 -5.23
C GLN A 10 6.60 4.66 -4.47
N GLU A 11 5.68 5.56 -4.82
CA GLU A 11 5.49 6.84 -4.11
C GLU A 11 5.11 6.62 -2.64
N ILE A 12 4.28 5.60 -2.35
CA ILE A 12 3.95 5.19 -0.97
C ILE A 12 5.19 4.64 -0.25
N GLU A 13 5.97 3.76 -0.89
CA GLU A 13 7.22 3.24 -0.31
C GLU A 13 8.20 4.35 0.04
N ASP A 14 8.37 5.31 -0.86
CA ASP A 14 9.25 6.45 -0.67
C ASP A 14 8.71 7.35 0.46
N TYR A 15 7.40 7.57 0.54
CA TYR A 15 6.77 8.30 1.65
C TYR A 15 7.11 7.69 3.01
N TYR A 16 6.97 6.37 3.19
CA TYR A 16 7.30 5.72 4.47
C TYR A 16 8.80 5.82 4.78
N TYR A 17 9.65 5.69 3.77
CA TYR A 17 11.09 5.90 3.94
C TYR A 17 11.42 7.32 4.44
N TRP A 18 10.85 8.35 3.79
CA TRP A 18 11.09 9.75 4.14
C TRP A 18 10.47 10.18 5.48
N THR A 19 9.40 9.51 5.92
CA THR A 19 8.76 9.76 7.22
C THR A 19 9.42 9.03 8.39
N GLY A 20 10.46 8.22 8.14
CA GLY A 20 11.31 7.64 9.17
C GLY A 20 11.25 6.11 9.29
N TYR A 21 10.34 5.45 8.56
CA TYR A 21 10.22 3.98 8.52
C TYR A 21 11.25 3.37 7.57
N LYS A 22 12.53 3.70 7.76
CA LYS A 22 13.60 3.30 6.85
C LYS A 22 13.75 1.78 6.72
N SER A 23 13.49 1.02 7.78
CA SER A 23 13.54 -0.45 7.78
C SER A 23 12.40 -1.09 6.99
N TRP A 24 11.33 -0.35 6.71
CA TRP A 24 10.23 -0.84 5.87
C TRP A 24 10.60 -0.79 4.39
N HIS A 25 11.62 -0.01 4.02
CA HIS A 25 12.02 0.17 2.63
C HIS A 25 13.14 -0.80 2.21
N PRO A 26 13.05 -1.43 1.02
CA PRO A 26 11.85 -1.50 0.19
C PRO A 26 10.79 -2.41 0.84
N PHE A 27 9.50 -2.21 0.56
CA PHE A 27 8.47 -3.10 1.04
C PHE A 27 8.73 -4.53 0.56
N PRO A 28 8.49 -5.55 1.40
CA PRO A 28 8.59 -6.94 1.00
C PRO A 28 7.70 -7.24 -0.22
N LYS A 29 8.19 -8.10 -1.11
CA LYS A 29 7.50 -8.46 -2.35
C LYS A 29 6.07 -8.96 -2.10
N GLU A 30 5.84 -9.71 -1.04
CA GLU A 30 4.52 -10.22 -0.65
C GLU A 30 3.53 -9.09 -0.31
N LEU A 31 3.98 -8.05 0.40
CA LEU A 31 3.17 -6.88 0.71
C LEU A 31 2.81 -6.10 -0.56
N LYS A 32 3.79 -5.89 -1.45
CA LYS A 32 3.57 -5.22 -2.74
C LYS A 32 2.52 -5.95 -3.59
N VAL A 33 2.62 -7.28 -3.68
CA VAL A 33 1.66 -8.10 -4.43
C VAL A 33 0.26 -7.99 -3.80
N LYS A 34 0.16 -8.08 -2.48
CA LYS A 34 -1.13 -8.00 -1.77
C LYS A 34 -1.81 -6.64 -1.98
N LEU A 35 -1.06 -5.54 -1.92
CA LEU A 35 -1.57 -4.19 -2.17
C LEU A 35 -2.09 -4.03 -3.60
N LEU A 36 -1.36 -4.53 -4.59
CA LEU A 36 -1.76 -4.46 -5.99
C LEU A 36 -2.94 -5.39 -6.32
N ASP A 37 -3.10 -6.51 -5.62
CA ASP A 37 -4.23 -7.40 -5.84
C ASP A 37 -5.55 -6.78 -5.33
N VAL A 38 -5.51 -6.10 -4.18
CA VAL A 38 -6.69 -5.45 -3.58
C VAL A 38 -7.03 -4.13 -4.28
N TYR A 39 -6.04 -3.26 -4.48
CA TYR A 39 -6.27 -1.88 -4.95
C TYR A 39 -5.84 -1.64 -6.40
N GLY A 40 -5.11 -2.57 -7.02
CA GLY A 40 -4.67 -2.43 -8.42
C GLY A 40 -5.75 -2.80 -9.44
N LYS A 41 -6.89 -3.29 -8.98
CA LYS A 41 -8.10 -3.53 -9.78
C LYS A 41 -9.27 -2.85 -9.10
N GLU A 42 -10.21 -2.38 -9.91
CA GLU A 42 -11.46 -1.85 -9.38
C GLU A 42 -12.35 -2.98 -8.87
N PRO A 43 -13.01 -2.79 -7.73
CA PRO A 43 -14.15 -3.62 -7.38
C PRO A 43 -15.30 -3.34 -8.36
N SER A 44 -16.28 -4.23 -8.41
CA SER A 44 -17.52 -4.00 -9.16
C SER A 44 -18.68 -4.43 -8.26
N PRO A 45 -19.76 -3.64 -8.13
CA PRO A 45 -20.13 -2.45 -8.91
C PRO A 45 -19.57 -1.11 -8.39
N TYR A 46 -18.68 -1.13 -7.39
CA TYR A 46 -18.17 0.07 -6.71
C TYR A 46 -16.79 0.46 -7.20
N SER A 47 -16.47 1.75 -7.27
CA SER A 47 -15.11 2.20 -7.58
C SER A 47 -14.37 2.61 -6.31
N TRP A 48 -13.06 2.38 -6.27
CA TRP A 48 -12.21 2.98 -5.25
C TRP A 48 -12.11 4.50 -5.42
N THR A 49 -12.17 5.23 -4.31
CA THR A 49 -11.71 6.61 -4.21
C THR A 49 -10.23 6.65 -3.83
N ASP A 50 -9.58 7.80 -4.00
CA ASP A 50 -8.21 7.98 -3.52
C ASP A 50 -8.11 7.79 -2.01
N GLN A 51 -9.14 8.24 -1.27
CA GLN A 51 -9.20 8.08 0.18
C GLN A 51 -9.29 6.61 0.60
N ASP A 52 -10.11 5.80 -0.09
CA ASP A 52 -10.22 4.35 0.20
C ASP A 52 -8.86 3.65 0.03
N ILE A 53 -8.13 3.99 -1.03
CA ILE A 53 -6.81 3.42 -1.30
C ILE A 53 -5.81 3.90 -0.26
N ASP A 54 -5.79 5.19 0.09
CA ASP A 54 -4.81 5.75 1.02
C ASP A 54 -5.02 5.23 2.44
N GLU A 55 -6.27 5.20 2.93
CA GLU A 55 -6.59 4.67 4.25
C GLU A 55 -6.41 3.16 4.33
N GLY A 56 -6.92 2.44 3.33
CA GLY A 56 -6.87 0.99 3.27
C GLY A 56 -5.44 0.46 3.12
N SER A 57 -4.64 1.05 2.21
CA SER A 57 -3.23 0.69 2.05
C SER A 57 -2.42 1.01 3.30
N ARG A 58 -2.63 2.17 3.94
CA ARG A 58 -1.97 2.53 5.21
C ARG A 58 -2.22 1.47 6.28
N LYS A 59 -3.48 1.10 6.50
CA LYS A 59 -3.83 0.04 7.45
C LYS A 59 -3.14 -1.28 7.12
N MET A 60 -3.20 -1.72 5.86
CA MET A 60 -2.55 -2.97 5.44
C MET A 60 -1.03 -2.97 5.64
N ILE A 61 -0.37 -1.84 5.38
CA ILE A 61 1.08 -1.69 5.56
C ILE A 61 1.42 -1.73 7.05
N THR A 62 0.75 -0.94 7.87
CA THR A 62 0.96 -0.93 9.33
C THR A 62 0.71 -2.30 9.95
N ASP A 63 -0.42 -2.94 9.63
CA ASP A 63 -0.75 -4.28 10.13
C ASP A 63 0.34 -5.31 9.75
N TYR A 64 0.91 -5.21 8.55
CA TYR A 64 1.96 -6.11 8.09
C TYR A 64 3.24 -5.99 8.94
N PHE A 65 3.68 -4.77 9.24
CA PHE A 65 4.91 -4.52 10.00
C PHE A 65 4.74 -4.63 11.52
N ASP A 66 3.53 -4.38 12.04
CA ASP A 66 3.24 -4.56 13.48
C ASP A 66 3.10 -6.05 13.86
N THR A 67 2.54 -6.88 12.97
CA THR A 67 2.34 -8.32 13.24
C THR A 67 3.55 -9.19 12.95
N LYS A 68 4.50 -8.68 12.15
CA LYS A 68 5.79 -9.33 11.90
C LYS A 68 6.91 -8.43 12.41
N PRO A 69 7.30 -8.54 13.70
CA PRO A 69 8.48 -7.85 14.18
C PRO A 69 9.68 -8.33 13.35
N THR A 70 10.26 -7.41 12.58
CA THR A 70 11.51 -7.57 11.84
C THR A 70 12.68 -7.81 12.76
#